data_AF-A0A6A7M555-F1
#
_entry.id   AF-A0A6A7M555-F1
#
_cell.length_a   1.000
_cell.length_b   1.000
_cell.length_c   1.000
_cell.angle_alpha   90.00
_cell.angle_beta   90.00
_cell.angle_gamma   90.00
#
_symmetry.space_group_name_H-M   'P 1'
#
loop_
_entity.id
_entity.type
_entity.pdbx_description
1 polymer ?
#
loop_
_entity_poly.entity_id
_entity_poly.type
_entity_poly.pdbx_seq_one_letter_code
_entity_poly.pdbx_strand_id
1 'polypeptide(L)'
;MDKTVDVTIPVDTEAAAALADARNRDAVGRLVSRVLRPHAGPSPLAHAIVELKAEARRAGLSDVEIDAELSAYNAERRERKPDR
;
A
#
# COMPACT_ATOMS: atom_id res chain seq x y z
N MET A 1 13.94 7.47 19.77
CA MET A 1 12.96 8.25 20.55
C MET A 1 11.98 8.82 19.56
N ASP A 2 10.80 8.22 19.45
CA ASP A 2 9.77 8.70 18.54
C ASP A 2 9.21 10.00 19.13
N LYS A 3 9.58 11.13 18.52
CA LYS A 3 9.06 12.44 18.92
C LYS A 3 7.61 12.53 18.47
N THR A 4 6.68 12.41 19.41
CA THR A 4 5.27 12.78 19.18
C THR A 4 5.15 14.29 19.22
N VAL A 5 4.29 14.85 18.37
CA VAL A 5 3.95 16.28 18.33
C VAL A 5 2.47 16.40 18.64
N ASP A 6 2.13 17.25 19.61
CA ASP A 6 0.74 17.55 19.92
C ASP A 6 0.17 18.52 18.87
N VAL A 7 -0.98 18.18 18.31
CA VAL A 7 -1.67 18.97 17.27
C VAL A 7 -3.08 19.31 17.75
N THR A 8 -3.42 20.60 17.77
CA THR A 8 -4.77 21.06 18.07
C THR A 8 -5.61 21.06 16.79
N ILE A 9 -6.66 20.24 16.76
CA ILE A 9 -7.61 20.15 15.64
C ILE A 9 -8.99 20.52 16.17
N PRO A 10 -9.64 21.58 15.66
CA PRO A 10 -11.02 21.87 16.03
C PRO A 10 -11.93 20.75 15.50
N VAL A 11 -12.80 20.26 16.38
CA VAL A 11 -13.80 19.23 16.07
C VAL A 11 -15.15 19.69 16.62
N ASP A 12 -16.24 19.08 16.16
CA ASP A 12 -17.55 19.32 16.75
C ASP A 12 -17.64 18.84 18.21
N THR A 13 -18.68 19.28 18.91
CA THR A 13 -18.89 18.98 20.34
C THR A 13 -19.04 17.47 20.59
N GLU A 14 -19.65 16.72 19.68
CA GLU A 14 -19.89 15.29 19.83
C GLU A 14 -18.57 14.51 19.74
N ALA A 15 -17.74 14.83 18.77
CA ALA A 15 -16.40 14.28 18.61
C ALA A 15 -15.51 14.67 19.79
N ALA A 16 -15.60 15.90 20.29
CA ALA A 16 -14.86 16.33 21.48
C ALA A 16 -15.23 15.49 22.71
N ALA A 17 -16.52 15.20 22.92
CA ALA A 17 -16.99 14.33 23.99
C ALA A 17 -16.48 12.89 23.81
N ALA A 18 -16.51 12.35 22.58
CA ALA A 18 -15.99 11.02 22.27
C ALA A 18 -14.48 10.89 22.52
N LEU A 19 -13.72 11.97 22.29
CA LEU A 19 -12.27 12.04 22.54
C LEU A 19 -11.90 12.11 24.04
N ALA A 20 -12.86 12.22 24.96
CA ALA A 20 -12.58 12.09 26.38
C ALA A 20 -12.13 10.65 26.75
N ASP A 21 -12.52 9.64 25.96
CA ASP A 21 -12.07 8.25 26.12
C ASP A 21 -10.65 8.06 25.54
N ALA A 22 -9.73 7.55 26.37
CA ALA A 22 -8.37 7.21 25.97
C ALA A 22 -8.32 6.22 24.79
N ARG A 23 -9.22 5.24 24.74
CA ARG A 23 -9.26 4.26 23.65
C ARG A 23 -9.61 4.91 22.32
N ASN A 24 -10.52 5.89 22.34
CA ASN A 24 -10.89 6.66 21.17
C ASN A 24 -9.75 7.56 20.71
N ARG A 25 -9.05 8.23 21.64
CA ARG A 25 -7.85 9.01 21.32
C ARG A 25 -6.77 8.15 20.66
N ASP A 26 -6.50 6.95 21.17
CA ASP A 26 -5.53 6.04 20.58
C ASP A 26 -5.95 5.58 19.17
N ALA A 27 -7.24 5.30 18.97
CA ALA A 27 -7.77 4.91 17.68
C ALA A 27 -7.65 6.04 16.64
N VAL A 28 -7.98 7.27 17.04
CA VAL A 28 -7.84 8.48 16.22
C VAL A 28 -6.37 8.75 15.92
N GLY A 29 -5.48 8.65 16.91
CA GLY A 29 -4.04 8.81 16.72
C GLY A 29 -3.48 7.83 15.68
N ARG A 30 -3.91 6.56 15.70
CA ARG A 30 -3.55 5.59 14.66
C ARG A 30 -4.14 5.95 13.29
N LEU A 31 -5.36 6.43 13.23
CA LEU A 31 -6.00 6.85 11.98
C LEU A 31 -5.26 8.04 11.36
N VAL A 32 -5.05 9.10 12.14
CA VAL A 32 -4.31 10.30 11.73
C VAL A 32 -2.90 9.93 11.29
N SER A 33 -2.20 9.09 12.05
CA SER A 33 -0.86 8.60 11.67
C SER A 33 -0.85 7.83 10.34
N ARG A 34 -1.91 7.08 10.01
CA ARG A 34 -2.01 6.40 8.71
C ARG A 34 -2.28 7.36 7.56
N VAL A 35 -3.10 8.38 7.78
CA VAL A 35 -3.40 9.40 6.77
C VAL A 35 -2.18 10.29 6.52
N LEU A 36 -1.50 10.69 7.58
CA LEU A 36 -0.31 11.55 7.55
C LEU A 36 0.98 10.78 7.28
N ARG A 37 0.93 9.43 7.26
CA ARG A 37 2.04 8.67 6.70
C ARG A 37 2.17 9.15 5.25
N PRO A 38 3.27 9.84 4.87
CA PRO A 38 3.56 9.99 3.46
C PRO A 38 3.50 8.58 2.90
N HIS A 39 2.75 8.34 1.82
CA HIS A 39 2.79 7.06 1.13
C HIS A 39 4.27 6.71 0.97
N ALA A 40 4.75 5.78 1.79
CA ALA A 40 6.17 5.60 2.03
C ALA A 40 6.71 4.84 0.84
N GLY A 41 6.95 5.57 -0.25
CA GLY A 41 7.43 5.04 -1.50
C GLY A 41 6.59 3.89 -2.06
N PRO A 42 7.12 3.20 -3.06
CA PRO A 42 6.63 1.90 -3.48
C PRO A 42 6.56 0.98 -2.25
N SER A 43 5.48 0.19 -2.13
CA SER A 43 5.44 -0.88 -1.12
C SER A 43 6.66 -1.80 -1.27
N PRO A 44 7.03 -2.59 -0.23
CA PRO A 44 8.10 -3.58 -0.38
C PRO A 44 7.91 -4.51 -1.59
N LEU A 45 6.65 -4.84 -1.91
CA LEU A 45 6.29 -5.58 -3.13
C LEU A 45 6.61 -4.78 -4.40
N ALA A 46 6.26 -3.50 -4.44
CA ALA A 46 6.56 -2.66 -5.59
C ALA A 46 8.07 -2.45 -5.79
N HIS A 47 8.86 -2.37 -4.72
CA HIS A 47 10.32 -2.40 -4.80
C HIS A 47 10.84 -3.73 -5.38
N ALA A 48 10.35 -4.86 -4.88
CA ALA A 48 10.72 -6.18 -5.40
C ALA A 48 10.37 -6.35 -6.89
N ILE A 49 9.23 -5.81 -7.32
CA ILE A 49 8.83 -5.81 -8.74
C ILE A 49 9.79 -4.97 -9.58
N VAL A 50 10.21 -3.79 -9.10
CA VAL A 50 11.17 -2.94 -9.81
C VAL A 50 12.53 -3.64 -9.93
N GLU A 51 13.03 -4.26 -8.87
CA GLU A 51 14.28 -5.01 -8.89
C GLU A 51 14.21 -6.21 -9.84
N LEU A 52 13.12 -6.97 -9.82
CA LEU A 52 12.90 -8.09 -10.73
C LEU A 52 12.85 -7.64 -12.20
N LYS A 53 12.15 -6.54 -12.49
CA LYS A 53 12.12 -5.95 -13.85
C LYS A 53 13.50 -5.49 -14.30
N ALA A 54 14.30 -4.92 -13.40
CA ALA A 54 15.67 -4.52 -13.71
C ALA A 54 16.57 -5.73 -14.02
N GLU A 55 16.43 -6.84 -13.29
CA GLU A 55 17.16 -8.08 -13.56
C GLU A 55 16.75 -8.70 -14.90
N ALA A 56 15.45 -8.77 -15.19
CA ALA A 56 14.96 -9.26 -16.47
C ALA A 56 15.54 -8.47 -17.66
N ARG A 57 15.60 -7.13 -17.54
CA ARG A 57 16.23 -6.28 -18.55
C ARG A 57 17.74 -6.51 -18.66
N ARG A 58 18.45 -6.75 -17.54
CA ARG A 58 19.87 -7.14 -17.57
C ARG A 58 20.09 -8.48 -18.29
N ALA A 59 19.13 -9.38 -18.20
CA ALA A 59 19.12 -10.65 -18.93
C ALA A 59 18.70 -10.52 -20.40
N GLY A 60 18.44 -9.30 -20.89
CA GLY A 60 18.09 -9.02 -22.28
C GLY A 60 16.61 -9.17 -22.62
N LEU A 61 15.73 -9.37 -21.62
CA LEU A 61 14.30 -9.41 -21.84
C LEU A 61 13.76 -7.99 -22.00
N SER A 62 13.15 -7.72 -23.15
CA SER A 62 12.43 -6.48 -23.41
C SER A 62 11.09 -6.46 -22.68
N ASP A 63 10.58 -5.26 -22.41
CA ASP A 63 9.26 -5.10 -21.79
C ASP A 63 8.16 -5.76 -22.64
N VAL A 64 8.31 -5.79 -23.96
CA VAL A 64 7.38 -6.45 -24.89
C VAL A 64 7.35 -7.97 -24.70
N GLU A 65 8.51 -8.60 -24.52
CA GLU A 65 8.60 -10.05 -24.28
C GLU A 65 8.06 -10.42 -22.90
N ILE A 66 8.35 -9.60 -21.88
CA ILE A 66 7.80 -9.77 -20.52
C ILE A 66 6.27 -9.68 -20.54
N ASP A 67 5.71 -8.69 -21.24
CA ASP A 67 4.26 -8.49 -21.31
C ASP A 67 3.58 -9.59 -22.16
N ALA A 68 4.24 -10.06 -23.24
CA ALA A 68 3.74 -11.17 -24.04
C ALA A 68 3.66 -12.47 -23.24
N GLU A 69 4.71 -12.80 -22.49
CA GLU A 69 4.76 -13.98 -21.61
C GLU A 69 3.72 -13.88 -20.49
N LEU A 70 3.58 -12.70 -19.88
CA LEU A 70 2.59 -12.47 -18.83
C LEU A 70 1.15 -12.59 -19.37
N SER A 71 0.91 -12.15 -20.60
CA SER A 71 -0.39 -12.30 -21.27
C SER A 71 -0.71 -13.78 -21.53
N ALA A 72 0.27 -14.55 -22.04
CA ALA A 72 0.13 -15.99 -22.29
C ALA A 72 -0.17 -16.75 -20.99
N TYR A 73 0.62 -16.53 -19.94
CA TYR A 73 0.40 -17.14 -18.62
C TYR A 73 -0.99 -16.84 -18.03
N ASN A 74 -1.47 -15.60 -18.20
CA ASN A 74 -2.80 -15.20 -17.74
C ASN A 74 -3.93 -15.78 -18.59
N ALA A 75 -3.72 -16.00 -19.89
CA ALA A 75 -4.67 -16.70 -20.75
C ALA A 75 -4.79 -18.17 -20.33
N GLU A 76 -3.66 -18.88 -20.19
CA GLU A 76 -3.64 -20.28 -19.74
C GLU A 76 -4.29 -20.47 -18.36
N ARG A 77 -4.04 -19.57 -17.40
CA ARG A 77 -4.71 -19.63 -16.08
C ARG A 77 -6.22 -19.41 -16.15
N ARG A 78 -6.70 -18.57 -17.08
CA ARG A 78 -8.14 -18.34 -17.28
C ARG A 78 -8.79 -19.55 -17.95
N GLU A 79 -8.12 -20.14 -18.93
CA GLU A 79 -8.54 -21.37 -19.61
C GLU A 79 -8.52 -22.60 -18.69
N ARG A 80 -7.65 -22.62 -17.68
CA ARG A 80 -7.63 -23.65 -16.63
C ARG A 80 -8.67 -23.45 -15.52
N LYS A 81 -9.40 -22.33 -15.54
CA LYS A 81 -10.48 -22.00 -14.60
C LYS A 81 -11.91 -22.12 -15.19
N PRO A 82 -12.25 -23.04 -16.11
CA PRO A 82 -13.58 -23.05 -16.70
C PRO A 82 -14.62 -23.76 -15.82
N ASP A 83 -14.22 -24.43 -14.73
CA ASP A 83 -15.14 -25.05 -13.77
C ASP A 83 -14.81 -24.62 -12.33
N ARG A 84 -15.50 -23.59 -11.83
CA ARG A 84 -15.79 -23.38 -10.40
C ARG A 84 -17.02 -22.50 -10.22
#